data_AF-A0A9N9J405-F1
#
_entry.id   AF-A0A9N9J405-F1
#
_cell.length_a   1.000
_cell.length_b   1.000
_cell.length_c   1.000
_cell.angle_alpha   90.00
_cell.angle_beta   90.00
_cell.angle_gamma   90.00
#
_symmetry.space_group_name_H-M   'P 1'
#
loop_
_entity.id
_entity.type
_entity.pdbx_description
1 polymer ?
#
loop_
_entity_poly.entity_id
_entity_poly.type
_entity_poly.pdbx_seq_one_letter_code
_entity_poly.pdbx_strand_id
1 'polypeptide(L)'
;LDEFVDQVIDIDDRVVPNRLEQTWALSEQIYNAFQNPDPNSHSLFDYTTQNTTKGFFNMETCYQHGIERMQNLLAEEVYLTKKKKSKGRAIKNLVKDT
;
A
#
# COMPACT_ATOMS: atom_id res chain seq x y z
N LEU A 1 -27.00 21.80 24.72
CA LEU A 1 -26.52 20.46 25.13
C LEU A 1 -27.61 19.49 24.70
N ASP A 2 -27.48 18.97 23.46
CA ASP A 2 -28.14 17.76 22.93
C ASP A 2 -28.04 17.75 21.39
N GLU A 3 -26.82 17.71 20.85
CA GLU A 3 -26.63 17.51 19.40
C GLU A 3 -25.45 16.59 19.09
N PHE A 4 -25.31 15.51 19.85
CA PHE A 4 -24.45 14.38 19.47
C PHE A 4 -25.10 13.09 19.96
N VAL A 5 -26.24 12.73 19.34
CA VAL A 5 -26.69 11.34 19.40
C VAL A 5 -25.82 10.59 18.41
N ASP A 6 -24.77 9.93 18.93
CA ASP A 6 -24.06 8.89 18.20
C ASP A 6 -25.11 7.92 17.68
N GLN A 7 -25.26 7.86 16.36
CA GLN A 7 -25.96 6.74 15.74
C GLN A 7 -25.17 5.50 16.12
N VAL A 8 -25.72 4.72 17.05
CA VAL A 8 -25.25 3.38 17.34
C VAL A 8 -25.43 2.59 16.05
N ILE A 9 -24.35 2.52 15.26
CA ILE A 9 -24.26 1.59 14.15
C ILE A 9 -24.26 0.22 14.82
N ASP A 10 -25.40 -0.46 14.73
CA ASP A 10 -25.53 -1.85 15.13
C ASP A 10 -24.69 -2.68 14.14
N ILE A 11 -23.39 -2.79 14.44
CA ILE A 11 -22.48 -3.69 13.73
C ILE A 11 -22.88 -5.07 14.18
N ASP A 12 -23.76 -5.70 13.40
CA ASP A 12 -24.18 -7.08 13.58
C ASP A 12 -22.94 -7.94 13.92
N ASP A 13 -22.86 -8.41 15.17
CA ASP A 13 -21.69 -9.06 15.81
C ASP A 13 -21.23 -10.34 15.08
N ARG A 14 -21.90 -10.71 13.99
CA ARG A 14 -21.80 -12.01 13.31
C ARG A 14 -20.92 -12.04 12.06
N VAL A 15 -20.28 -10.93 11.67
CA VAL A 15 -19.46 -10.89 10.43
C VAL A 15 -17.96 -10.70 10.69
N VAL A 16 -17.57 -10.19 11.86
CA VAL A 16 -16.17 -9.84 12.16
C VAL A 16 -15.26 -11.07 12.43
N PRO A 17 -15.68 -12.11 13.19
CA PRO A 17 -14.80 -13.25 13.50
C PRO A 17 -14.37 -14.02 12.25
N ASN A 18 -15.32 -14.24 11.33
CA ASN A 18 -15.09 -15.01 10.10
C ASN A 18 -14.09 -14.32 9.16
N ARG A 19 -14.08 -12.98 9.10
CA ARG A 19 -13.13 -12.23 8.25
C ARG A 19 -11.70 -12.33 8.77
N LEU A 20 -11.50 -12.31 10.09
CA LEU A 20 -10.19 -12.46 10.68
C LEU A 20 -9.61 -13.84 10.37
N GLU A 21 -10.39 -14.90 10.60
CA GLU A 21 -9.99 -16.28 10.32
C GLU A 21 -9.66 -16.50 8.83
N GLN A 22 -10.49 -15.97 7.93
CA GLN A 22 -10.22 -16.01 6.49
C GLN A 22 -8.93 -15.27 6.11
N THR A 23 -8.68 -14.12 6.73
CA THR A 23 -7.46 -13.33 6.50
C THR A 23 -6.23 -14.06 7.03
N TRP A 24 -6.35 -14.74 8.17
CA TRP A 24 -5.29 -15.56 8.76
C TRP A 24 -4.99 -16.79 7.91
N ALA A 25 -6.02 -17.50 7.45
CA ALA A 25 -5.87 -18.63 6.54
C ALA A 25 -5.19 -18.21 5.23
N LEU A 26 -5.55 -17.05 4.66
CA LEU A 26 -4.89 -16.51 3.47
C LEU A 26 -3.42 -16.17 3.76
N SER A 27 -3.14 -15.54 4.90
CA SER A 27 -1.77 -15.16 5.29
C SER A 27 -0.86 -16.39 5.45
N GLU A 28 -1.39 -17.47 6.01
CA GLU A 28 -0.69 -18.76 6.12
C GLU A 28 -0.47 -19.41 4.75
N GLN A 29 -1.46 -19.39 3.85
CA GLN A 29 -1.29 -19.86 2.47
C GLN A 29 -0.21 -19.07 1.72
N ILE A 30 -0.19 -17.74 1.88
CA ILE A 30 0.85 -16.88 1.28
C ILE A 30 2.23 -17.23 1.84
N TYR A 31 2.33 -17.37 3.17
CA TYR A 31 3.58 -17.73 3.82
C TYR A 31 4.12 -19.06 3.30
N ASN A 32 3.28 -20.10 3.27
CA ASN A 32 3.64 -21.43 2.79
C ASN A 32 4.03 -21.42 1.31
N ALA A 33 3.32 -20.65 0.47
CA ALA A 33 3.65 -20.49 -0.94
C ALA A 33 5.07 -19.92 -1.13
N PHE A 34 5.48 -18.94 -0.33
CA PHE A 34 6.82 -18.36 -0.40
C PHE A 34 7.93 -19.22 0.22
N GLN A 35 7.60 -20.19 1.09
CA GLN A 35 8.56 -21.16 1.62
C GLN A 35 8.80 -22.36 0.69
N ASN A 36 7.94 -22.56 -0.32
CA ASN A 36 8.09 -23.64 -1.29
C ASN A 36 9.32 -23.38 -2.19
N PRO A 37 10.19 -24.39 -2.44
CA PRO A 37 11.28 -24.27 -3.41
C PRO A 37 10.85 -23.81 -4.81
N ASP A 38 9.62 -24.12 -5.22
CA ASP A 38 8.99 -23.54 -6.41
C ASP A 38 7.68 -22.82 -6.00
N PRO A 39 7.75 -21.53 -5.65
CA PRO A 39 6.59 -20.77 -5.18
C PRO A 39 5.45 -20.72 -6.20
N ASN A 40 5.75 -20.79 -7.50
CA ASN A 40 4.75 -20.67 -8.57
C ASN A 40 3.90 -21.94 -8.72
N SER A 41 4.33 -23.06 -8.13
CA SER A 41 3.58 -24.32 -8.11
C SER A 41 2.42 -24.34 -7.10
N HIS A 42 2.35 -23.33 -6.23
CA HIS A 42 1.32 -23.28 -5.19
C HIS A 42 -0.03 -22.85 -5.78
N SER A 43 -1.12 -23.55 -5.39
CA SER A 43 -2.47 -23.35 -5.96
C SER A 43 -3.04 -21.93 -5.77
N LEU A 44 -2.51 -21.20 -4.79
CA LEU A 44 -2.79 -19.77 -4.58
C LEU A 44 -2.58 -18.94 -5.86
N PHE A 45 -1.65 -19.37 -6.71
CA PHE A 45 -1.30 -18.67 -7.95
C PHE A 45 -1.95 -19.26 -9.20
N ASP A 46 -2.78 -20.30 -9.11
CA ASP A 46 -3.38 -20.95 -10.30
C ASP A 46 -4.22 -19.98 -11.15
N TYR A 47 -4.79 -18.95 -10.52
CA TYR A 47 -5.64 -17.94 -11.17
C TYR A 47 -4.93 -16.62 -11.44
N THR A 48 -3.61 -16.51 -11.21
CA THR A 48 -2.89 -15.26 -11.44
C THR A 48 -2.56 -15.10 -12.92
N THR A 49 -3.06 -14.02 -13.53
CA THR A 49 -2.67 -13.63 -14.89
C THR A 49 -1.44 -12.72 -14.92
N GLN A 50 -0.97 -12.30 -13.74
CA GLN A 50 0.05 -11.26 -13.58
C GLN A 50 1.42 -11.81 -13.20
N ASN A 51 1.53 -13.09 -12.87
CA ASN A 51 2.79 -13.78 -12.61
C ASN A 51 3.54 -14.09 -13.92
N THR A 52 3.86 -13.03 -14.65
CA THR A 52 4.60 -13.07 -15.90
C THR A 52 5.90 -12.32 -15.73
N THR A 53 6.92 -12.67 -16.50
CA THR A 53 8.21 -11.93 -16.51
C THR A 53 8.00 -10.44 -16.75
N LYS A 54 7.03 -10.06 -17.60
CA LYS A 54 6.65 -8.68 -17.84
C LYS A 54 6.02 -8.02 -16.60
N GLY A 55 5.18 -8.77 -15.88
CA GLY A 55 4.57 -8.31 -14.63
C GLY A 55 5.63 -8.00 -13.57
N PHE A 56 6.59 -8.91 -13.37
CA PHE A 56 7.71 -8.69 -12.46
C PHE A 56 8.57 -7.49 -12.87
N PHE A 57 8.95 -7.41 -14.15
CA PHE A 57 9.73 -6.28 -14.66
C PHE A 57 9.03 -4.93 -14.41
N ASN A 58 7.72 -4.86 -14.63
CA ASN A 58 6.94 -3.66 -14.35
C ASN A 58 6.92 -3.33 -12.86
N MET A 59 6.78 -4.33 -11.98
CA MET A 59 6.79 -4.14 -10.53
C MET A 59 8.15 -3.59 -10.07
N GLU A 60 9.24 -4.17 -10.55
CA GLU A 60 10.60 -3.71 -10.25
C GLU A 60 10.84 -2.28 -10.75
N THR A 61 10.43 -1.99 -11.99
CA THR A 61 10.53 -0.65 -12.57
C THR A 61 9.77 0.40 -11.74
N CYS A 62 8.54 0.08 -11.33
CA CYS A 62 7.74 0.95 -10.47
C CYS A 62 8.42 1.19 -9.11
N TYR A 63 9.04 0.16 -8.53
CA TYR A 63 9.77 0.28 -7.27
C TYR A 63 10.98 1.23 -7.40
N GLN A 64 11.77 1.07 -8.46
CA GLN A 64 12.90 1.95 -8.76
C GLN A 64 12.46 3.41 -8.95
N HIS A 65 11.41 3.64 -9.75
CA HIS A 65 10.82 4.98 -9.90
C HIS A 65 10.34 5.56 -8.55
N GLY A 66 9.81 4.72 -7.66
CA GLY A 66 9.42 5.10 -6.31
C GLY A 66 10.59 5.61 -5.49
N ILE A 67 11.72 4.88 -5.49
CA ILE A 67 12.96 5.28 -4.81
C ILE A 67 13.45 6.63 -5.34
N GLU A 68 13.58 6.78 -6.67
CA GLU A 68 14.05 8.03 -7.28
C GLU A 68 13.14 9.21 -6.92
N ARG A 69 11.82 8.98 -6.92
CA ARG A 69 10.84 10.00 -6.51
C ARG A 69 11.04 10.39 -5.05
N MET A 70 11.25 9.43 -4.15
CA MET A 70 11.48 9.71 -2.72
C MET A 70 12.79 10.47 -2.48
N GLN A 71 13.86 10.11 -3.20
CA GLN A 71 15.14 10.83 -3.10
C GLN A 71 15.04 12.27 -3.62
N ASN A 72 14.33 12.48 -4.74
CA ASN A 72 14.09 13.82 -5.27
C ASN A 72 13.22 14.65 -4.31
N LEU A 73 12.21 14.03 -3.72
CA LEU A 73 11.38 14.64 -2.67
C LEU A 73 12.21 15.11 -1.47
N LEU A 74 13.08 14.24 -0.97
CA LEU A 74 13.97 14.54 0.15
C LEU A 74 14.86 15.75 -0.17
N ALA A 75 15.46 15.78 -1.37
CA ALA A 75 16.30 16.89 -1.81
C ALA A 75 15.52 18.22 -1.97
N GLU A 76 14.27 18.17 -2.46
CA GLU A 76 13.43 19.35 -2.70
C GLU A 76 12.78 19.91 -1.42
N GLU A 77 12.35 19.05 -0.51
CA GLU A 77 11.51 19.44 0.64
C GLU A 77 12.26 19.52 1.96
N VAL A 78 13.26 18.66 2.17
CA VAL A 78 14.01 18.60 3.43
C VAL A 78 15.34 19.33 3.30
N TYR A 79 16.17 18.94 2.33
CA TYR A 79 17.50 19.55 2.17
C TYR A 79 17.46 20.90 1.44
N LEU A 80 16.38 21.19 0.71
CA LEU A 80 16.20 22.42 -0.08
C LEU A 80 17.33 22.64 -1.11
N THR A 81 18.01 21.57 -1.53
CA THR A 81 19.12 21.62 -2.49
C THR A 81 18.64 21.62 -3.95
N LYS A 82 17.38 21.25 -4.19
CA LYS A 82 16.72 21.30 -5.51
C LYS A 82 15.46 22.17 -5.45
N LYS A 83 15.13 22.82 -6.57
CA LYS A 83 13.90 23.61 -6.71
C LYS A 83 12.68 22.69 -6.72
N LYS A 84 11.70 23.00 -5.87
CA LYS A 84 10.43 22.26 -5.77
C LYS A 84 9.69 22.23 -7.11
N LYS A 85 9.34 21.03 -7.58
CA LYS A 85 8.44 20.86 -8.74
C LYS A 85 7.00 20.70 -8.25
N SER A 86 6.15 21.71 -8.50
CA SER A 86 4.76 21.76 -8.02
C SER A 86 3.71 21.08 -8.92
N LYS A 87 4.09 20.47 -10.05
CA LYS A 87 3.10 19.90 -10.99
C LYS A 87 2.29 18.78 -10.31
N GLY A 88 0.97 18.99 -10.18
CA GLY A 88 0.03 18.03 -9.59
C GLY A 88 0.02 17.99 -8.06
N ARG A 89 0.80 18.83 -7.38
CA ARG A 89 0.78 18.98 -5.92
C ARG A 89 0.20 20.34 -5.61
N ALA A 90 -0.92 20.37 -4.89
CA ALA A 90 -1.45 21.62 -4.37
C ALA A 90 -0.30 22.36 -3.65
N ILE A 91 -0.05 23.60 -4.06
CA ILE A 91 0.97 24.45 -3.44
C ILE A 91 0.53 24.61 -1.99
N LYS A 92 1.21 23.93 -1.06
CA LYS A 92 1.02 24.17 0.37
C LYS A 92 1.70 25.51 0.67
N ASN A 93 0.90 26.54 0.89
CA ASN A 93 1.36 27.82 1.42
C ASN A 93 1.84 27.60 2.86
N LEU A 94 3.04 27.03 3.02
CA LEU A 94 3.73 26.98 4.30
C LEU A 94 4.35 28.37 4.50
N VAL A 95 3.61 29.24 5.19
CA VAL A 95 4.19 30.44 5.80
C VAL A 95 5.16 29.91 6.86
N LYS A 96 6.44 30.24 6.70
CA LYS A 96 7.41 30.05 7.79
C LYS A 96 7.10 31.13 8.83
N ASP A 97 6.58 30.74 9.97
CA ASP A 97 6.59 31.62 11.14
C ASP A 97 8.05 31.96 11.46
N THR A 98 8.30 33.25 11.55
CA THR A 98 9.62 33.86 11.77
C THR A 98 9.98 33.81 13.24
#